data_AF-A0A8H7KU01-F1
#
_entry.id   AF-A0A8H7KU01-F1
#
_cell.length_a   1.000
_cell.length_b   1.000
_cell.length_c   1.000
_cell.angle_alpha   90.00
_cell.angle_beta   90.00
_cell.angle_gamma   90.00
#
_symmetry.space_group_name_H-M   'P 1'
#
loop_
_entity.id
_entity.type
_entity.pdbx_description
1 polymer ?
#
loop_
_entity_poly.entity_id
_entity_poly.type
_entity_poly.pdbx_seq_one_letter_code
_entity_poly.pdbx_strand_id
1 'polypeptide(L)'
;MGPQCMSPPHSAGPTRSQHTPSESAAPYARPRLSHAVDREAALHAIAERIHAMERERDAHLRAAAELDAALGAARKEHARAQNALRPVSALPTELVCAIFEMGVRAQHPERRARPFEVLVSHVAQRWRAAALGCPRLWTRVAMSTRAVHARRLAALYVKRSGALPLDVEIRSYALDWDEDSFEFEREFGAMCATVFPHAARWRRLHCEFDSYPEMDEFLGRLPSSAPILQHLDIRYHHNNWARTRIPDTDAPLSRKVFCDGAPSLRSVHFLGITLANCLPPLNGLTSLQYHTPLYTISPATMQRDFASLTALTHLVLSATNFTGWEATAALALPALVSLHLRLIWDYDKVLGALAAPRLEALYLGWVDGLELDRLSSTLLRPAPALKFPRLRRLTVRSLQAQGNIRVPMWKALMAALPGVTHFAFLNKDIKNFLLALGDVSPGTAALLGRPWPALEVLALPNMLSAFEVRLMLAVQERRLAGCAVGAVLLPRSLAASAKLAKALAGVCGVREYDRATDMGYEVEWRDNDDAEADAAEEEVDDGDLNVI
;
A
#
# COMPACT_ATOMS: atom_id res chain seq x y z
N MET A 1 -10.38 45.15 25.13
CA MET A 1 -9.62 45.73 26.26
C MET A 1 -8.34 46.32 25.68
N GLY A 2 -8.15 47.64 25.76
CA GLY A 2 -6.94 48.35 25.29
C GLY A 2 -5.73 48.15 26.24
N PRO A 3 -4.70 49.02 26.26
CA PRO A 3 -4.43 50.29 25.53
C PRO A 3 -3.12 50.24 24.69
N GLN A 4 -2.91 51.04 23.63
CA GLN A 4 -2.46 52.44 23.54
C GLN A 4 -1.04 52.80 24.08
N CYS A 5 -0.24 53.34 23.15
CA CYS A 5 0.71 54.46 23.24
C CYS A 5 1.99 54.35 24.10
N MET A 6 3.15 54.60 23.48
CA MET A 6 4.14 55.59 23.96
C MET A 6 5.02 56.13 22.82
N SER A 7 5.08 57.47 22.77
CA SER A 7 5.81 58.36 21.88
C SER A 7 7.32 58.44 22.17
N PRO A 8 8.11 59.18 21.37
CA PRO A 8 9.18 60.04 21.90
C PRO A 8 8.78 61.54 21.92
N PRO A 9 9.30 62.35 22.86
CA PRO A 9 8.98 63.77 23.05
C PRO A 9 9.78 64.66 22.07
N HIS A 10 9.22 65.77 21.54
CA HIS A 10 9.20 67.14 22.10
C HIS A 10 10.61 67.69 22.45
N SER A 11 11.02 68.91 22.08
CA SER A 11 10.32 70.21 22.01
C SER A 11 11.20 71.20 21.20
N ALA A 12 10.68 72.00 20.27
CA ALA A 12 10.05 73.33 20.46
C ALA A 12 10.97 74.32 21.21
N GLY A 13 11.26 75.56 20.78
CA GLY A 13 10.79 76.50 19.74
C GLY A 13 11.50 77.84 20.05
N PRO A 14 10.97 79.05 19.77
CA PRO A 14 9.96 79.44 18.78
C PRO A 14 10.22 80.80 18.05
N THR A 15 9.38 81.06 17.03
CA THR A 15 8.73 82.34 16.61
C THR A 15 9.56 83.56 16.14
N ARG A 16 9.36 84.04 14.89
CA ARG A 16 8.39 85.08 14.37
C ARG A 16 8.89 86.50 14.75
N SER A 17 9.01 87.53 13.90
CA SER A 17 8.21 88.02 12.77
C SER A 17 8.90 89.25 12.12
N GLN A 18 8.80 89.37 10.78
CA GLN A 18 8.58 90.57 9.92
C GLN A 18 9.27 91.93 10.17
N HIS A 19 9.81 92.49 9.04
CA HIS A 19 9.76 93.88 8.50
C HIS A 19 10.01 95.08 9.46
N THR A 20 10.75 96.18 9.20
CA THR A 20 11.25 96.98 8.04
C THR A 20 11.90 98.26 8.67
N PRO A 21 12.41 99.29 7.96
CA PRO A 21 13.19 99.41 6.70
C PRO A 21 14.41 100.39 6.82
N SER A 22 15.14 100.61 5.71
CA SER A 22 15.84 101.88 5.33
C SER A 22 17.11 102.25 6.13
N GLU A 23 18.27 102.68 5.62
CA GLU A 23 18.69 103.30 4.37
C GLU A 23 20.24 103.40 4.37
N SER A 24 20.85 103.59 3.18
CA SER A 24 22.06 104.39 2.94
C SER A 24 23.49 103.78 3.02
N ALA A 25 24.07 103.64 1.80
CA ALA A 25 25.42 104.08 1.36
C ALA A 25 26.70 103.24 1.61
N ALA A 26 27.00 102.35 0.63
CA ALA A 26 28.24 102.22 -0.17
C ALA A 26 29.60 101.82 0.50
N PRO A 27 30.65 101.44 -0.28
CA PRO A 27 30.77 100.28 -1.20
C PRO A 27 32.08 99.45 -0.99
N TYR A 28 32.25 98.37 -1.78
CA TYR A 28 33.41 97.45 -1.93
C TYR A 28 33.59 96.40 -0.81
N ALA A 29 33.82 95.11 -1.06
CA ALA A 29 34.34 94.40 -2.21
C ALA A 29 33.83 92.93 -2.24
N ARG A 30 33.77 92.34 -3.45
CA ARG A 30 33.61 90.89 -3.66
C ARG A 30 34.82 90.14 -3.07
N PRO A 31 34.62 88.94 -2.51
CA PRO A 31 34.99 87.74 -3.28
C PRO A 31 34.13 86.50 -2.94
N ARG A 32 33.22 86.06 -3.84
CA ARG A 32 32.54 84.75 -3.69
C ARG A 32 32.21 83.99 -4.99
N LEU A 33 32.69 84.44 -6.17
CA LEU A 33 32.32 83.81 -7.46
C LEU A 33 33.37 82.80 -7.99
N SER A 34 34.68 82.94 -7.72
CA SER A 34 35.68 81.99 -8.26
C SER A 34 35.66 80.63 -7.54
N HIS A 35 35.56 80.62 -6.21
CA HIS A 35 35.47 79.39 -5.42
C HIS A 35 34.22 78.53 -5.70
N ALA A 36 33.14 79.11 -6.23
CA ALA A 36 31.93 78.39 -6.60
C ALA A 36 32.08 77.68 -7.95
N VAL A 37 32.66 78.37 -8.94
CA VAL A 37 32.96 77.82 -10.28
C VAL A 37 34.05 76.73 -10.19
N ASP A 38 35.06 76.90 -9.34
CA ASP A 38 36.10 75.89 -9.12
C ASP A 38 35.56 74.63 -8.40
N ARG A 39 34.55 74.78 -7.53
CA ARG A 39 33.87 73.65 -6.87
C ARG A 39 32.95 72.88 -7.83
N GLU A 40 32.28 73.58 -8.74
CA GLU A 40 31.40 72.97 -9.74
C GLU A 40 32.20 72.19 -10.79
N ALA A 41 33.34 72.73 -11.23
CA ALA A 41 34.29 72.02 -12.07
C ALA A 41 34.91 70.80 -11.37
N ALA A 42 35.25 70.92 -10.08
CA ALA A 42 35.75 69.80 -9.29
C ALA A 42 34.69 68.70 -9.07
N LEU A 43 33.43 69.07 -8.84
CA LEU A 43 32.30 68.13 -8.74
C LEU A 43 32.07 67.38 -10.05
N HIS A 44 32.14 68.07 -11.19
CA HIS A 44 32.00 67.44 -12.50
C HIS A 44 33.15 66.45 -12.79
N ALA A 45 34.39 66.82 -12.47
CA ALA A 45 35.54 65.92 -12.60
C ALA A 45 35.45 64.69 -11.68
N ILE A 46 34.88 64.83 -10.48
CA ILE A 46 34.60 63.71 -9.57
C ILE A 46 33.49 62.82 -10.15
N ALA A 47 32.42 63.39 -10.69
CA ALA A 47 31.33 62.63 -11.32
C ALA A 47 31.81 61.82 -12.53
N GLU A 48 32.64 62.41 -13.41
CA GLU A 48 33.28 61.69 -14.52
C GLU A 48 34.16 60.53 -14.03
N ARG A 49 34.91 60.74 -12.93
CA ARG A 49 35.72 59.68 -12.35
C ARG A 49 34.87 58.57 -11.72
N ILE A 50 33.75 58.90 -11.08
CA ILE A 50 32.78 57.91 -10.59
C ILE A 50 32.22 57.10 -11.75
N HIS A 51 31.75 57.75 -12.83
CA HIS A 51 31.23 57.05 -14.00
C HIS A 51 32.28 56.19 -14.70
N ALA A 52 33.54 56.63 -14.75
CA ALA A 52 34.64 55.80 -15.26
C ALA A 52 34.85 54.54 -14.39
N MET A 53 34.87 54.69 -13.06
CA MET A 53 34.98 53.56 -12.14
C MET A 53 33.77 52.61 -12.20
N GLU A 54 32.56 53.14 -12.38
CA GLU A 54 31.35 52.32 -12.58
C GLU A 54 31.42 51.51 -13.88
N ARG A 55 31.87 52.12 -14.98
CA ARG A 55 32.08 51.41 -16.26
C ARG A 55 33.12 50.30 -16.15
N GLU A 56 34.21 50.56 -15.43
CA GLU A 56 35.27 49.58 -15.19
C GLU A 56 34.80 48.43 -14.30
N ARG A 57 34.06 48.73 -13.21
CA ARG A 57 33.37 47.74 -12.38
C ARG A 57 32.44 46.87 -13.23
N ASP A 58 31.61 47.47 -14.09
CA ASP A 58 30.64 46.74 -14.91
C ASP A 58 31.33 45.90 -16.01
N ALA A 59 32.51 46.31 -16.50
CA ALA A 59 33.35 45.49 -17.37
C ALA A 59 33.95 44.30 -16.63
N HIS A 60 34.46 44.51 -15.40
CA HIS A 60 34.97 43.42 -14.56
C HIS A 60 33.89 42.42 -14.16
N LEU A 61 32.68 42.87 -13.83
CA LEU A 61 31.55 41.98 -13.54
C LEU A 61 31.18 41.12 -14.75
N ARG A 62 31.20 41.68 -15.96
CA ARG A 62 30.98 40.91 -17.20
C ARG A 62 32.08 39.89 -17.45
N ALA A 63 33.35 40.29 -17.32
CA ALA A 63 34.48 39.38 -17.48
C ALA A 63 34.49 38.25 -16.45
N ALA A 64 34.09 38.53 -15.19
CA ALA A 64 33.93 37.53 -14.16
C ALA A 64 32.82 36.52 -14.52
N ALA A 65 31.66 37.01 -14.98
CA ALA A 65 30.56 36.14 -15.42
C ALA A 65 30.95 35.25 -16.62
N GLU A 66 31.73 35.76 -17.57
CA GLU A 66 32.27 34.98 -18.70
C GLU A 66 33.24 33.90 -18.22
N LEU A 67 34.15 34.24 -17.31
CA LEU A 67 35.10 33.29 -16.73
C LEU A 67 34.39 32.20 -15.92
N ASP A 68 33.36 32.55 -15.15
CA ASP A 68 32.54 31.60 -14.41
C ASP A 68 31.79 30.64 -15.35
N ALA A 69 31.25 31.15 -16.46
CA ALA A 69 30.62 30.33 -17.49
C ALA A 69 31.64 29.36 -18.14
N ALA A 70 32.84 29.84 -18.46
CA ALA A 70 33.92 29.02 -19.03
C ALA A 70 34.42 27.95 -18.05
N LEU A 71 34.60 28.31 -16.78
CA LEU A 71 34.97 27.38 -15.71
C LEU A 71 33.89 26.32 -15.51
N GLY A 72 32.61 26.73 -15.54
CA GLY A 72 31.46 25.83 -15.50
C GLY A 72 31.45 24.84 -16.68
N ALA A 73 31.78 25.29 -17.89
CA ALA A 73 31.88 24.43 -19.07
C ALA A 73 33.03 23.42 -18.94
N ALA A 74 34.22 23.86 -18.55
CA ALA A 74 35.38 22.98 -18.34
C ALA A 74 35.13 21.93 -17.25
N ARG A 75 34.46 22.30 -16.15
CA ARG A 75 34.06 21.35 -15.10
C ARG A 75 33.08 20.28 -15.63
N LYS A 76 32.10 20.67 -16.45
CA LYS A 76 31.15 19.74 -17.09
C LYS A 76 31.86 18.78 -18.04
N GLU A 77 32.82 19.27 -18.82
CA GLU A 77 33.63 18.45 -19.72
C GLU A 77 34.50 17.44 -18.95
N HIS A 78 35.19 17.90 -17.89
CA HIS A 78 35.97 17.02 -17.03
C HIS A 78 35.11 15.91 -16.39
N ALA A 79 33.94 16.26 -15.86
CA ALA A 79 33.01 15.28 -15.30
C ALA A 79 32.49 14.27 -16.34
N ARG A 80 32.23 14.71 -17.59
CA ARG A 80 31.86 13.81 -18.70
C ARG A 80 32.98 12.81 -19.02
N ALA A 81 34.22 13.27 -19.11
CA ALA A 81 35.37 12.41 -19.34
C ALA A 81 35.55 11.39 -18.21
N GLN A 82 35.46 11.83 -16.95
CA GLN A 82 35.52 10.94 -15.79
C GLN A 82 34.41 9.88 -15.80
N ASN A 83 33.18 10.27 -16.15
CA ASN A 83 32.05 9.34 -16.26
C ASN A 83 32.25 8.31 -17.38
N ALA A 84 32.84 8.71 -18.51
CA ALA A 84 33.14 7.79 -19.61
C ALA A 84 34.15 6.70 -19.23
N LEU A 85 35.04 6.96 -18.27
CA LEU A 85 36.03 6.00 -17.76
C LEU A 85 35.45 4.99 -16.76
N ARG A 86 34.21 5.19 -16.26
CA ARG A 86 33.60 4.26 -15.31
C ARG A 86 33.18 2.95 -16.02
N PRO A 87 33.36 1.77 -15.40
CA PRO A 87 33.00 0.49 -16.02
C PRO A 87 31.54 0.40 -16.49
N VAL A 88 30.63 1.03 -15.75
CA VAL A 88 29.20 1.07 -16.10
C VAL A 88 28.95 1.80 -17.43
N SER A 89 29.87 2.68 -17.84
CA SER A 89 29.80 3.37 -19.12
C SER A 89 30.18 2.49 -20.31
N ALA A 90 30.68 1.26 -20.10
CA ALA A 90 30.90 0.31 -21.20
C ALA A 90 29.63 -0.49 -21.56
N LEU A 91 28.61 -0.51 -20.69
CA LEU A 91 27.40 -1.30 -20.91
C LEU A 91 26.54 -0.73 -22.05
N PRO A 92 25.95 -1.54 -22.94
CA PRO A 92 24.92 -1.09 -23.87
C PRO A 92 23.71 -0.48 -23.15
N THR A 93 22.99 0.43 -23.83
CA THR A 93 21.81 1.12 -23.26
C THR A 93 20.74 0.13 -22.82
N GLU A 94 20.57 -0.98 -23.53
CA GLU A 94 19.61 -2.04 -23.22
C GLU A 94 19.90 -2.69 -21.86
N LEU A 95 21.19 -2.93 -21.55
CA LEU A 95 21.58 -3.49 -20.26
C LEU A 95 21.42 -2.48 -19.13
N VAL A 96 21.70 -1.20 -19.39
CA VAL A 96 21.46 -0.12 -18.42
C VAL A 96 19.96 -0.01 -18.11
N CYS A 97 19.11 -0.05 -19.13
CA CYS A 97 17.65 -0.05 -18.96
C CYS A 97 17.17 -1.28 -18.18
N ALA A 98 17.71 -2.48 -18.46
CA ALA A 98 17.38 -3.69 -17.71
C ALA A 98 17.77 -3.58 -16.23
N ILE A 99 18.93 -3.00 -15.93
CA ILE A 99 19.36 -2.68 -14.55
C ILE A 99 18.36 -1.69 -13.92
N PHE A 100 17.94 -0.66 -14.64
CA PHE A 100 16.98 0.30 -14.10
C PHE A 100 15.63 -0.34 -13.79
N GLU A 101 15.13 -1.22 -14.66
CA GLU A 101 13.89 -1.97 -14.40
C GLU A 101 14.00 -2.85 -13.15
N MET A 102 15.16 -3.48 -12.92
CA MET A 102 15.40 -4.23 -11.68
C MET A 102 15.41 -3.32 -10.46
N GLY A 103 16.00 -2.13 -10.57
CA GLY A 103 16.00 -1.12 -9.51
C GLY A 103 14.59 -0.68 -9.13
N VAL A 104 13.72 -0.40 -10.12
CA VAL A 104 12.30 -0.08 -9.88
C VAL A 104 11.57 -1.24 -9.19
N ARG A 105 11.83 -2.49 -9.58
CA ARG A 105 11.20 -3.68 -8.96
C ARG A 105 11.69 -3.96 -7.55
N ALA A 106 12.96 -3.67 -7.26
CA ALA A 106 13.57 -3.88 -5.96
C ALA A 106 13.28 -2.76 -4.97
N GLN A 107 12.85 -1.58 -5.45
CA GLN A 107 12.46 -0.46 -4.58
C GLN A 107 11.20 -0.85 -3.80
N HIS A 108 11.37 -1.10 -2.50
CA HIS A 108 10.24 -1.35 -1.61
C HIS A 108 9.35 -0.09 -1.52
N PRO A 109 8.01 -0.24 -1.46
CA PRO A 109 7.08 0.89 -1.36
C PRO A 109 7.18 1.69 -0.05
N GLU A 110 7.99 1.25 0.91
CA GLU A 110 8.06 1.89 2.22
C GLU A 110 9.03 3.08 2.26
N ARG A 111 8.46 4.20 2.70
CA ARG A 111 9.06 5.45 3.21
C ARG A 111 9.81 6.33 2.20
N ARG A 112 9.10 7.38 1.75
CA ARG A 112 9.59 8.76 1.51
C ARG A 112 10.75 8.97 0.51
N ALA A 113 11.23 7.93 -0.17
CA ALA A 113 12.29 8.05 -1.17
C ALA A 113 11.73 8.49 -2.53
N ARG A 114 12.50 9.33 -3.25
CA ARG A 114 12.20 9.67 -4.65
C ARG A 114 12.10 8.37 -5.49
N PRO A 115 11.19 8.30 -6.48
CA PRO A 115 11.09 7.12 -7.34
C PRO A 115 12.43 6.79 -8.01
N PHE A 116 12.79 5.51 -8.07
CA PHE A 116 14.08 5.07 -8.56
C PHE A 116 14.37 5.57 -9.99
N GLU A 117 13.38 5.54 -10.87
CA GLU A 117 13.46 6.04 -12.24
C GLU A 117 13.76 7.55 -12.31
N VAL A 118 13.28 8.32 -11.33
CA VAL A 118 13.61 9.74 -11.20
C VAL A 118 15.06 9.87 -10.74
N LEU A 119 15.48 9.14 -9.70
CA LEU A 119 16.85 9.17 -9.19
C LEU A 119 17.89 8.86 -10.27
N VAL A 120 17.72 7.76 -11.02
CA VAL A 120 18.68 7.38 -12.07
C VAL A 120 18.73 8.39 -13.21
N SER A 121 17.63 9.11 -13.47
CA SER A 121 17.59 10.17 -14.48
C SER A 121 18.36 11.45 -14.08
N HIS A 122 18.80 11.55 -12.83
CA HIS A 122 19.62 12.66 -12.31
C HIS A 122 21.09 12.31 -12.07
N VAL A 123 21.52 11.05 -12.30
CA VAL A 123 22.91 10.62 -12.07
C VAL A 123 23.89 11.20 -13.10
N ALA A 124 23.58 11.06 -14.39
CA ALA A 124 24.42 11.52 -15.49
C ALA A 124 23.59 11.75 -16.75
N GLN A 125 24.06 12.59 -17.67
CA GLN A 125 23.35 12.90 -18.92
C GLN A 125 22.99 11.64 -19.72
N ARG A 126 23.89 10.65 -19.76
CA ARG A 126 23.64 9.37 -20.44
C ARG A 126 22.56 8.53 -19.75
N TRP A 127 22.57 8.50 -18.42
CA TRP A 127 21.56 7.78 -17.64
C TRP A 127 20.20 8.45 -17.78
N ARG A 128 20.17 9.79 -17.81
CA ARG A 128 18.96 10.55 -18.14
C ARG A 128 18.41 10.16 -19.50
N ALA A 129 19.24 10.15 -20.55
CA ALA A 129 18.83 9.75 -21.89
C ALA A 129 18.30 8.30 -21.91
N ALA A 130 18.99 7.36 -21.25
CA ALA A 130 18.56 5.97 -21.15
C ALA A 130 17.22 5.83 -20.40
N ALA A 131 17.06 6.48 -19.24
CA ALA A 131 15.86 6.42 -18.43
C ALA A 131 14.64 7.03 -19.15
N LEU A 132 14.81 8.21 -19.74
CA LEU A 132 13.76 8.88 -20.53
C LEU A 132 13.42 8.10 -21.81
N GLY A 133 14.39 7.41 -22.39
CA GLY A 133 14.22 6.52 -23.55
C GLY A 133 13.71 5.12 -23.21
N CYS A 134 13.42 4.81 -21.94
CA CYS A 134 12.94 3.50 -21.49
C CYS A 134 11.48 3.60 -21.00
N PRO A 135 10.47 3.37 -21.88
CA PRO A 135 9.06 3.52 -21.50
C PRO A 135 8.61 2.65 -20.33
N ARG A 136 9.26 1.49 -20.13
CA ARG A 136 8.93 0.52 -19.06
C ARG A 136 9.14 1.07 -17.65
N LEU A 137 9.99 2.08 -17.48
CA LEU A 137 10.20 2.73 -16.18
C LEU A 137 9.02 3.61 -15.77
N TRP A 138 8.18 4.01 -16.71
CA TRP A 138 7.15 5.04 -16.51
C TRP A 138 5.72 4.46 -16.50
N THR A 139 5.57 3.13 -16.40
CA THR A 139 4.27 2.46 -16.48
C THR A 139 3.46 2.48 -15.18
N ARG A 140 4.09 2.81 -14.04
CA ARG A 140 3.39 2.96 -12.75
C ARG A 140 3.04 4.43 -12.53
N VAL A 141 1.77 4.76 -12.66
CA VAL A 141 1.25 6.13 -12.54
C VAL A 141 0.56 6.25 -11.19
N ALA A 142 1.19 6.97 -10.25
CA ALA A 142 0.62 7.22 -8.92
C ALA A 142 0.25 8.69 -8.77
N MET A 143 -0.93 8.95 -8.20
CA MET A 143 -1.41 10.28 -7.87
C MET A 143 -2.02 10.27 -6.47
N SER A 144 -1.80 11.34 -5.72
CA SER A 144 -2.42 11.57 -4.42
C SER A 144 -2.94 13.00 -4.34
N THR A 145 -4.12 13.22 -3.77
CA THR A 145 -4.65 14.57 -3.51
C THR A 145 -3.77 15.36 -2.54
N ARG A 146 -2.94 14.67 -1.73
CA ARG A 146 -1.96 15.28 -0.83
C ARG A 146 -0.62 15.62 -1.49
N ALA A 147 -0.40 15.24 -2.75
CA ALA A 147 0.90 15.41 -3.41
C ALA A 147 0.87 16.60 -4.39
N VAL A 148 1.74 17.58 -4.13
CA VAL A 148 1.96 18.71 -5.04
C VAL A 148 2.43 18.20 -6.40
N HIS A 149 1.87 18.77 -7.48
CA HIS A 149 2.17 18.41 -8.87
C HIS A 149 1.85 16.96 -9.30
N ALA A 150 1.11 16.17 -8.50
CA ALA A 150 0.74 14.79 -8.84
C ALA A 150 0.19 14.63 -10.27
N ARG A 151 -0.70 15.54 -10.67
CA ARG A 151 -1.29 15.57 -12.01
C ARG A 151 -0.26 15.77 -13.13
N ARG A 152 0.67 16.72 -12.96
CA ARG A 152 1.71 17.02 -13.96
C ARG A 152 2.64 15.83 -14.13
N LEU A 153 3.04 15.19 -13.02
CA LEU A 153 3.87 14.00 -13.03
C LEU A 153 3.14 12.81 -13.68
N ALA A 154 1.88 12.58 -13.35
CA ALA A 154 1.09 11.52 -13.95
C ALA A 154 0.95 11.69 -15.47
N ALA A 155 0.63 12.89 -15.96
CA ALA A 155 0.58 13.17 -17.39
C ALA A 155 1.92 12.88 -18.09
N LEU A 156 3.02 13.19 -17.43
CA LEU A 156 4.36 12.93 -17.93
C LEU A 156 4.69 11.43 -17.98
N TYR A 157 4.32 10.66 -16.95
CA TYR A 157 4.50 9.20 -16.92
C TYR A 157 3.64 8.51 -17.99
N VAL A 158 2.39 8.93 -18.14
CA VAL A 158 1.48 8.46 -19.20
C VAL A 158 2.08 8.72 -20.59
N LYS A 159 2.69 9.90 -20.80
CA LYS A 159 3.38 10.23 -22.05
C LYS A 159 4.63 9.38 -22.27
N ARG A 160 5.48 9.24 -21.25
CA ARG A 160 6.77 8.51 -21.35
C ARG A 160 6.60 6.99 -21.50
N SER A 161 5.53 6.43 -20.93
CA SER A 161 5.19 5.00 -21.07
C SER A 161 4.72 4.60 -22.48
N GLY A 162 4.45 5.55 -23.37
CA GLY A 162 4.07 5.28 -24.75
C GLY A 162 2.77 4.49 -24.83
N ALA A 163 2.79 3.32 -25.50
CA ALA A 163 1.63 2.44 -25.63
C ALA A 163 1.61 1.28 -24.60
N LEU A 164 2.55 1.25 -23.65
CA LEU A 164 2.66 0.15 -22.70
C LEU A 164 1.47 0.12 -21.72
N PRO A 165 1.14 -1.08 -21.18
CA PRO A 165 0.16 -1.20 -20.11
C PRO A 165 0.54 -0.39 -18.87
N LEU A 166 -0.46 0.18 -18.22
CA LEU A 166 -0.33 1.06 -17.06
C LEU A 166 -0.83 0.38 -15.79
N ASP A 167 -0.08 0.57 -14.70
CA ASP A 167 -0.56 0.34 -13.34
C ASP A 167 -0.89 1.71 -12.73
N VAL A 168 -2.17 1.98 -12.52
CA VAL A 168 -2.67 3.28 -12.06
C VAL A 168 -3.03 3.19 -10.58
N GLU A 169 -2.54 4.15 -9.81
CA GLU A 169 -2.76 4.28 -8.37
C GLU A 169 -3.27 5.69 -8.07
N ILE A 170 -4.45 5.79 -7.45
CA ILE A 170 -5.10 7.05 -7.10
C ILE A 170 -5.44 7.02 -5.62
N ARG A 171 -4.89 7.95 -4.84
CA ARG A 171 -5.23 8.09 -3.43
C ARG A 171 -5.93 9.43 -3.21
N SER A 172 -7.14 9.38 -2.67
CA SER A 172 -7.89 10.56 -2.24
C SER A 172 -8.02 10.50 -0.74
N TYR A 173 -7.34 11.42 -0.06
CA TYR A 173 -7.52 11.60 1.37
C TYR A 173 -7.94 13.03 1.64
N ALA A 174 -9.00 13.21 2.42
CA ALA A 174 -9.39 14.51 2.88
C ALA A 174 -8.23 15.18 3.64
N LEU A 175 -8.04 16.47 3.40
CA LEU A 175 -7.23 17.31 4.28
C LEU A 175 -8.06 17.62 5.53
N ASP A 176 -7.42 17.69 6.69
CA ASP A 176 -8.09 18.11 7.91
C ASP A 176 -8.78 19.46 7.65
N TRP A 177 -10.07 19.49 7.94
CA TRP A 177 -11.01 20.50 7.48
C TRP A 177 -10.59 21.90 7.96
N ASP A 178 -10.31 22.80 7.01
CA ASP A 178 -10.67 24.22 7.08
C ASP A 178 -10.87 24.75 5.64
N GLU A 179 -12.09 25.26 5.39
CA GLU A 179 -12.58 26.10 4.26
C GLU A 179 -12.50 25.66 2.77
N ASP A 180 -11.64 24.73 2.32
CA ASP A 180 -11.39 24.51 0.86
C ASP A 180 -11.90 23.18 0.24
N SER A 181 -13.06 22.66 0.66
CA SER A 181 -13.61 21.39 0.10
C SER A 181 -13.86 21.44 -1.42
N PHE A 182 -14.21 22.60 -1.96
CA PHE A 182 -14.44 22.78 -3.40
C PHE A 182 -13.16 22.69 -4.24
N GLU A 183 -12.02 23.16 -3.72
CA GLU A 183 -10.74 23.04 -4.43
C GLU A 183 -10.28 21.58 -4.47
N PHE A 184 -10.53 20.85 -3.39
CA PHE A 184 -10.23 19.43 -3.27
C PHE A 184 -11.01 18.56 -4.28
N GLU A 185 -12.34 18.72 -4.36
CA GLU A 185 -13.19 18.01 -5.33
C GLU A 185 -12.74 18.28 -6.78
N ARG A 186 -12.37 19.53 -7.07
CA ARG A 186 -11.85 19.93 -8.38
C ARG A 186 -10.54 19.23 -8.73
N GLU A 187 -9.61 19.12 -7.78
CA GLU A 187 -8.33 18.46 -8.02
C GLU A 187 -8.53 16.95 -8.24
N PHE A 188 -9.37 16.30 -7.45
CA PHE A 188 -9.69 14.88 -7.66
C PHE A 188 -10.34 14.61 -9.03
N GLY A 189 -11.30 15.46 -9.44
CA GLY A 189 -11.86 15.41 -10.78
C GLY A 189 -10.80 15.61 -11.88
N ALA A 190 -9.85 16.52 -11.69
CA ALA A 190 -8.76 16.77 -12.62
C ALA A 190 -7.75 15.60 -12.69
N MET A 191 -7.50 14.91 -11.57
CA MET A 191 -6.72 13.66 -11.54
C MET A 191 -7.40 12.58 -12.38
N CYS A 192 -8.71 12.37 -12.19
CA CYS A 192 -9.49 11.41 -12.98
C CYS A 192 -9.41 11.73 -14.48
N ALA A 193 -9.61 13.00 -14.86
CA ALA A 193 -9.52 13.46 -16.25
C ALA A 193 -8.13 13.23 -16.89
N THR A 194 -7.07 13.10 -16.09
CA THR A 194 -5.71 12.86 -16.57
C THR A 194 -5.47 11.39 -16.94
N VAL A 195 -6.10 10.44 -16.25
CA VAL A 195 -5.81 9.00 -16.43
C VAL A 195 -6.94 8.20 -17.08
N PHE A 196 -8.20 8.64 -16.95
CA PHE A 196 -9.37 7.95 -17.52
C PHE A 196 -9.34 7.81 -19.04
N PRO A 197 -8.86 8.80 -19.82
CA PRO A 197 -8.70 8.64 -21.27
C PRO A 197 -7.77 7.48 -21.68
N HIS A 198 -6.98 6.95 -20.75
CA HIS A 198 -6.02 5.87 -20.98
C HIS A 198 -6.49 4.50 -20.45
N ALA A 199 -7.79 4.35 -20.13
CA ALA A 199 -8.36 3.12 -19.59
C ALA A 199 -8.13 1.86 -20.44
N ALA A 200 -8.03 2.04 -21.77
CA ALA A 200 -7.65 0.99 -22.72
C ALA A 200 -6.30 0.31 -22.39
N ARG A 201 -5.43 1.02 -21.66
CA ARG A 201 -4.08 0.59 -21.28
C ARG A 201 -3.98 0.11 -19.83
N TRP A 202 -5.04 0.22 -19.02
CA TRP A 202 -4.95 -0.14 -17.60
C TRP A 202 -4.81 -1.65 -17.45
N ARG A 203 -3.71 -2.08 -16.84
CA ARG A 203 -3.49 -3.46 -16.38
C ARG A 203 -3.92 -3.61 -14.93
N ARG A 204 -3.63 -2.61 -14.10
CA ARG A 204 -4.02 -2.55 -12.69
C ARG A 204 -4.61 -1.18 -12.39
N LEU A 205 -5.69 -1.17 -11.62
CA LEU A 205 -6.27 0.04 -11.04
C LEU A 205 -6.34 -0.16 -9.54
N HIS A 206 -5.68 0.73 -8.78
CA HIS A 206 -5.72 0.77 -7.34
C HIS A 206 -6.19 2.15 -6.88
N CYS A 207 -7.21 2.18 -6.04
CA CYS A 207 -7.79 3.41 -5.53
C CYS A 207 -7.99 3.35 -4.02
N GLU A 208 -7.60 4.39 -3.30
CA GLU A 208 -7.80 4.51 -1.84
C GLU A 208 -8.55 5.80 -1.53
N PHE A 209 -9.52 5.70 -0.61
CA PHE A 209 -10.42 6.78 -0.22
C PHE A 209 -10.63 6.78 1.30
N ASP A 210 -10.77 7.96 1.91
CA ASP A 210 -11.32 8.13 3.27
C ASP A 210 -12.70 8.85 3.27
N SER A 211 -13.12 9.38 2.12
CA SER A 211 -14.40 10.06 1.89
C SER A 211 -15.36 9.21 1.04
N TYR A 212 -16.52 8.85 1.61
CA TYR A 212 -17.51 8.03 0.90
C TYR A 212 -18.11 8.74 -0.33
N PRO A 213 -18.51 10.03 -0.26
CA PRO A 213 -19.03 10.74 -1.43
C PRO A 213 -18.06 10.77 -2.61
N GLU A 214 -16.76 10.97 -2.36
CA GLU A 214 -15.73 10.96 -3.41
C GLU A 214 -15.57 9.59 -4.04
N MET A 215 -15.58 8.54 -3.22
CA MET A 215 -15.55 7.16 -3.70
C MET A 215 -16.78 6.86 -4.57
N ASP A 216 -17.98 7.28 -4.15
CA ASP A 216 -19.20 7.11 -4.94
C ASP A 216 -19.15 7.87 -6.27
N GLU A 217 -18.69 9.13 -6.24
CA GLU A 217 -18.49 9.95 -7.44
C GLU A 217 -17.44 9.34 -8.38
N PHE A 218 -16.34 8.83 -7.83
CA PHE A 218 -15.32 8.11 -8.59
C PHE A 218 -15.90 6.89 -9.31
N LEU A 219 -16.63 6.04 -8.59
CA LEU A 219 -17.30 4.89 -9.17
C LEU A 219 -18.29 5.29 -10.27
N GLY A 220 -18.98 6.42 -10.09
CA GLY A 220 -19.88 7.01 -11.08
C GLY A 220 -19.19 7.49 -12.36
N ARG A 221 -17.91 7.88 -12.28
CA ARG A 221 -17.12 8.38 -13.41
C ARG A 221 -16.22 7.33 -14.06
N LEU A 222 -16.18 6.09 -13.53
CA LEU A 222 -15.32 5.05 -14.06
C LEU A 222 -15.57 4.84 -15.58
N PRO A 223 -14.50 4.67 -16.38
CA PRO A 223 -14.62 4.39 -17.81
C PRO A 223 -15.51 3.16 -18.09
N SER A 224 -16.27 3.21 -19.18
CA SER A 224 -17.16 2.11 -19.56
C SER A 224 -16.41 0.87 -20.05
N SER A 225 -15.16 0.99 -20.49
CA SER A 225 -14.34 -0.14 -20.96
C SER A 225 -12.92 -0.10 -20.38
N ALA A 226 -12.43 -1.28 -19.97
CA ALA A 226 -11.05 -1.48 -19.52
C ALA A 226 -10.54 -2.85 -20.02
N PRO A 227 -10.21 -2.97 -21.32
CA PRO A 227 -10.04 -4.26 -22.02
C PRO A 227 -8.92 -5.14 -21.49
N ILE A 228 -7.81 -4.55 -21.04
CA ILE A 228 -6.63 -5.27 -20.54
C ILE A 228 -6.50 -5.24 -19.01
N LEU A 229 -7.51 -4.73 -18.31
CA LEU A 229 -7.51 -4.64 -16.84
C LEU A 229 -7.53 -6.04 -16.25
N GLN A 230 -6.55 -6.35 -15.40
CA GLN A 230 -6.39 -7.65 -14.75
C GLN A 230 -6.71 -7.60 -13.26
N HIS A 231 -6.41 -6.47 -12.61
CA HIS A 231 -6.59 -6.28 -11.17
C HIS A 231 -7.31 -4.95 -10.89
N LEU A 232 -8.37 -5.03 -10.09
CA LEU A 232 -9.10 -3.90 -9.54
C LEU A 232 -8.98 -3.94 -8.01
N ASP A 233 -8.40 -2.91 -7.42
CA ASP A 233 -8.24 -2.76 -5.97
C ASP A 233 -8.89 -1.42 -5.56
N ILE A 234 -9.97 -1.45 -4.78
CA ILE A 234 -10.64 -0.23 -4.29
C ILE A 234 -10.76 -0.33 -2.78
N ARG A 235 -10.22 0.67 -2.08
CA ARG A 235 -10.16 0.71 -0.62
C ARG A 235 -10.84 1.95 -0.11
N TYR A 236 -11.73 1.74 0.85
CA TYR A 236 -12.38 2.80 1.59
C TYR A 236 -12.06 2.65 3.08
N HIS A 237 -11.23 3.55 3.59
CA HIS A 237 -10.80 3.59 4.98
C HIS A 237 -11.85 4.33 5.81
N HIS A 238 -12.68 3.56 6.52
CA HIS A 238 -13.66 4.07 7.46
C HIS A 238 -12.93 4.44 8.77
N ASN A 239 -12.30 5.61 8.85
CA ASN A 239 -11.80 6.09 10.14
C ASN A 239 -13.01 6.47 11.02
N ASN A 240 -12.99 6.07 12.30
CA ASN A 240 -14.05 6.45 13.27
C ASN A 240 -14.15 7.98 13.49
N TRP A 241 -13.21 8.74 12.95
CA TRP A 241 -13.18 10.21 13.00
C TRP A 241 -13.78 10.89 11.75
N ALA A 242 -13.94 10.21 10.60
CA ALA A 242 -14.67 10.80 9.48
C ALA A 242 -16.14 10.92 9.86
N ARG A 243 -16.56 12.16 10.13
CA ARG A 243 -17.96 12.53 10.34
C ARG A 243 -18.79 12.46 9.05
N THR A 244 -18.29 11.82 8.00
CA THR A 244 -19.06 11.62 6.76
C THR A 244 -20.23 10.71 7.08
N ARG A 245 -21.45 11.27 7.01
CA ARG A 245 -22.70 10.51 7.08
C ARG A 245 -22.66 9.42 6.02
N ILE A 246 -22.36 8.20 6.44
CA ILE A 246 -22.66 6.99 5.67
C ILE A 246 -24.16 7.07 5.38
N PRO A 247 -24.61 6.97 4.12
CA PRO A 247 -26.04 7.04 3.82
C PRO A 247 -26.82 6.02 4.66
N ASP A 248 -27.83 6.47 5.40
CA ASP A 248 -28.78 5.66 6.19
C ASP A 248 -29.60 4.67 5.33
N THR A 249 -29.38 4.65 4.02
CA THR A 249 -30.13 3.80 3.09
C THR A 249 -29.59 2.37 3.07
N ASP A 250 -30.43 1.45 3.53
CA ASP A 250 -30.29 -0.02 3.55
C ASP A 250 -30.01 -0.72 2.20
N ALA A 251 -29.70 0.00 1.12
CA ALA A 251 -29.40 -0.63 -0.16
C ALA A 251 -28.28 0.10 -0.91
N PRO A 252 -27.04 -0.42 -0.87
CA PRO A 252 -26.05 -0.05 -1.86
C PRO A 252 -26.60 -0.36 -3.25
N LEU A 253 -26.79 0.67 -4.07
CA LEU A 253 -27.13 0.51 -5.48
C LEU A 253 -25.93 -0.14 -6.17
N SER A 254 -26.09 -1.39 -6.61
CA SER A 254 -25.06 -2.13 -7.36
C SER A 254 -24.69 -1.38 -8.63
N ARG A 255 -23.71 -0.47 -8.54
CA ARG A 255 -23.26 0.32 -9.67
C ARG A 255 -22.47 -0.59 -10.58
N LYS A 256 -23.04 -0.87 -11.75
CA LYS A 256 -22.35 -1.60 -12.81
C LYS A 256 -21.23 -0.70 -13.34
N VAL A 257 -20.01 -1.20 -13.29
CA VAL A 257 -18.82 -0.53 -13.80
C VAL A 257 -18.26 -1.32 -14.97
N PHE A 258 -17.51 -0.67 -15.86
CA PHE A 258 -17.00 -1.28 -17.09
C PHE A 258 -18.08 -1.95 -17.93
N CYS A 259 -19.21 -1.25 -18.17
CA CYS A 259 -20.38 -1.77 -18.88
C CYS A 259 -20.08 -2.29 -20.31
N ASP A 260 -19.09 -1.71 -21.00
CA ASP A 260 -18.64 -2.13 -22.33
C ASP A 260 -17.57 -3.25 -22.24
N GLY A 261 -17.18 -3.64 -21.03
CA GLY A 261 -16.40 -4.85 -20.75
C GLY A 261 -15.01 -4.60 -20.14
N ALA A 262 -14.63 -5.53 -19.27
CA ALA A 262 -13.29 -5.74 -18.75
C ALA A 262 -12.92 -7.24 -18.84
N PRO A 263 -12.78 -7.79 -20.06
CA PRO A 263 -12.66 -9.24 -20.29
C PRO A 263 -11.39 -9.87 -19.69
N SER A 264 -10.35 -9.06 -19.45
CA SER A 264 -9.11 -9.52 -18.84
C SER A 264 -9.12 -9.50 -17.31
N LEU A 265 -10.22 -9.07 -16.68
CA LEU A 265 -10.29 -8.93 -15.22
C LEU A 265 -10.22 -10.32 -14.56
N ARG A 266 -9.29 -10.48 -13.62
CA ARG A 266 -9.05 -11.74 -12.90
C ARG A 266 -9.12 -11.58 -11.39
N SER A 267 -8.75 -10.41 -10.88
CA SER A 267 -8.67 -10.15 -9.45
C SER A 267 -9.41 -8.89 -9.06
N VAL A 268 -10.25 -9.00 -8.05
CA VAL A 268 -10.92 -7.87 -7.38
C VAL A 268 -10.57 -7.91 -5.91
N HIS A 269 -10.10 -6.78 -5.38
CA HIS A 269 -9.81 -6.60 -3.97
C HIS A 269 -10.55 -5.36 -3.48
N PHE A 270 -11.43 -5.55 -2.49
CA PHE A 270 -12.18 -4.46 -1.88
C PHE A 270 -11.92 -4.40 -0.38
N LEU A 271 -11.63 -3.20 0.10
CA LEU A 271 -11.59 -2.84 1.51
C LEU A 271 -12.67 -1.79 1.78
N GLY A 272 -13.48 -1.97 2.82
CA GLY A 272 -14.58 -1.04 3.14
C GLY A 272 -15.80 -1.15 2.21
N ILE A 273 -15.67 -1.73 1.02
CA ILE A 273 -16.76 -1.86 0.03
C ILE A 273 -16.99 -3.31 -0.41
N THR A 274 -18.07 -3.55 -1.17
CA THR A 274 -18.42 -4.86 -1.73
C THR A 274 -18.89 -4.75 -3.18
N LEU A 275 -19.22 -5.88 -3.82
CA LEU A 275 -19.88 -5.90 -5.13
C LEU A 275 -21.22 -5.15 -5.17
N ALA A 276 -21.84 -4.89 -4.00
CA ALA A 276 -23.02 -4.04 -3.92
C ALA A 276 -22.69 -2.55 -4.17
N ASN A 277 -21.46 -2.10 -3.96
CA ASN A 277 -21.02 -0.75 -4.27
C ASN A 277 -20.47 -0.66 -5.70
N CYS A 278 -19.70 -1.66 -6.14
CA CYS A 278 -18.99 -1.67 -7.41
C CYS A 278 -19.08 -3.07 -8.05
N LEU A 279 -19.86 -3.19 -9.13
CA LEU A 279 -20.14 -4.46 -9.82
C LEU A 279 -19.45 -4.49 -11.20
N PRO A 280 -18.19 -4.96 -11.29
CA PRO A 280 -17.51 -5.18 -12.57
C PRO A 280 -18.00 -6.47 -13.26
N PRO A 281 -17.61 -6.73 -14.52
CA PRO A 281 -17.86 -8.01 -15.17
C PRO A 281 -17.22 -9.19 -14.43
N LEU A 282 -18.03 -10.19 -14.06
CA LEU A 282 -17.62 -11.28 -13.14
C LEU A 282 -17.22 -12.59 -13.83
N ASN A 283 -17.54 -12.75 -15.12
CA ASN A 283 -17.43 -14.03 -15.85
C ASN A 283 -16.02 -14.65 -15.90
N GLY A 284 -14.96 -13.83 -15.74
CA GLY A 284 -13.56 -14.27 -15.76
C GLY A 284 -12.85 -14.17 -14.41
N LEU A 285 -13.55 -13.81 -13.33
CA LEU A 285 -12.94 -13.50 -12.05
C LEU A 285 -12.44 -14.77 -11.35
N THR A 286 -11.15 -14.83 -11.04
CA THR A 286 -10.50 -15.97 -10.39
C THR A 286 -10.16 -15.71 -8.92
N SER A 287 -10.04 -14.44 -8.53
CA SER A 287 -9.76 -14.00 -7.15
C SER A 287 -10.68 -12.86 -6.73
N LEU A 288 -11.35 -13.03 -5.59
CA LEU A 288 -12.18 -12.01 -4.95
C LEU A 288 -11.77 -11.88 -3.48
N GLN A 289 -11.52 -10.66 -3.05
CA GLN A 289 -11.13 -10.36 -1.67
C GLN A 289 -12.00 -9.25 -1.10
N TYR A 290 -12.60 -9.50 0.08
CA TYR A 290 -13.33 -8.53 0.86
C TYR A 290 -12.70 -8.35 2.22
N HIS A 291 -12.47 -7.10 2.61
CA HIS A 291 -11.93 -6.71 3.90
C HIS A 291 -12.80 -5.63 4.51
N THR A 292 -13.21 -5.83 5.77
CA THR A 292 -13.87 -4.82 6.61
C THR A 292 -15.00 -4.07 5.88
N PRO A 293 -15.96 -4.76 5.22
CA PRO A 293 -17.01 -4.08 4.48
C PRO A 293 -17.82 -3.17 5.40
N LEU A 294 -18.15 -1.97 4.92
CA LEU A 294 -18.96 -0.98 5.62
C LEU A 294 -20.31 -1.52 6.09
N TYR A 295 -20.94 -2.34 5.24
CA TYR A 295 -22.28 -2.86 5.46
C TYR A 295 -22.23 -4.39 5.58
N THR A 296 -23.15 -4.92 6.40
CA THR A 296 -23.43 -6.35 6.45
C THR A 296 -23.82 -6.86 5.06
N ILE A 297 -23.24 -7.98 4.65
CA ILE A 297 -23.59 -8.63 3.39
C ILE A 297 -24.84 -9.48 3.63
N SER A 298 -25.98 -9.04 3.09
CA SER A 298 -27.21 -9.83 3.18
C SER A 298 -27.09 -11.13 2.37
N PRO A 299 -27.77 -12.21 2.78
CA PRO A 299 -27.72 -13.49 2.05
C PRO A 299 -28.20 -13.38 0.60
N ALA A 300 -29.25 -12.59 0.36
CA ALA A 300 -29.80 -12.37 -0.97
C ALA A 300 -28.79 -11.65 -1.91
N THR A 301 -28.11 -10.62 -1.40
CA THR A 301 -27.06 -9.91 -2.13
C THR A 301 -25.90 -10.83 -2.44
N MET A 302 -25.44 -11.61 -1.47
CA MET A 302 -24.35 -12.57 -1.68
C MET A 302 -24.74 -13.62 -2.72
N GLN A 303 -25.93 -14.21 -2.64
CA GLN A 303 -26.37 -15.23 -3.59
C GLN A 303 -26.45 -14.66 -5.01
N ARG A 304 -26.99 -13.45 -5.17
CA ARG A 304 -27.05 -12.76 -6.46
C ARG A 304 -25.65 -12.50 -7.03
N ASP A 305 -24.77 -11.90 -6.22
CA ASP A 305 -23.47 -11.44 -6.68
C ASP A 305 -22.53 -12.63 -6.94
N PHE A 306 -22.55 -13.63 -6.06
CA PHE A 306 -21.67 -14.80 -6.13
C PHE A 306 -22.17 -15.87 -7.09
N ALA A 307 -23.45 -15.91 -7.47
CA ALA A 307 -23.96 -16.87 -8.45
C ALA A 307 -23.24 -16.79 -9.80
N SER A 308 -22.70 -15.62 -10.15
CA SER A 308 -21.96 -15.41 -11.40
C SER A 308 -20.47 -15.77 -11.31
N LEU A 309 -19.94 -16.00 -10.10
CA LEU A 309 -18.52 -16.25 -9.82
C LEU A 309 -18.10 -17.72 -10.09
N THR A 310 -18.46 -18.23 -11.27
CA THR A 310 -18.26 -19.64 -11.62
C THR A 310 -16.79 -20.02 -11.87
N ALA A 311 -15.95 -19.05 -12.24
CA ALA A 311 -14.50 -19.21 -12.45
C ALA A 311 -13.66 -18.93 -11.18
N LEU A 312 -14.29 -18.60 -10.06
CA LEU A 312 -13.59 -18.17 -8.85
C LEU A 312 -12.80 -19.31 -8.21
N THR A 313 -11.49 -19.12 -8.09
CA THR A 313 -10.53 -20.09 -7.54
C THR A 313 -10.07 -19.71 -6.13
N HIS A 314 -10.05 -18.41 -5.82
CA HIS A 314 -9.57 -17.86 -4.55
C HIS A 314 -10.59 -16.87 -3.99
N LEU A 315 -11.00 -17.09 -2.74
CA LEU A 315 -11.91 -16.20 -2.02
C LEU A 315 -11.30 -15.83 -0.67
N VAL A 316 -11.18 -14.54 -0.41
CA VAL A 316 -10.75 -13.98 0.88
C VAL A 316 -11.89 -13.17 1.47
N LEU A 317 -12.27 -13.47 2.70
CA LEU A 317 -13.28 -12.75 3.47
C LEU A 317 -12.67 -12.38 4.82
N SER A 318 -12.66 -11.09 5.13
CA SER A 318 -12.10 -10.57 6.37
C SER A 318 -13.00 -9.55 7.04
N ALA A 319 -13.27 -9.75 8.34
CA ALA A 319 -14.16 -8.89 9.12
C ALA A 319 -15.55 -8.71 8.46
N THR A 320 -15.99 -9.71 7.69
CA THR A 320 -17.27 -9.66 6.99
C THR A 320 -18.37 -10.24 7.87
N ASN A 321 -19.46 -9.50 8.02
CA ASN A 321 -20.62 -9.92 8.79
C ASN A 321 -21.72 -10.48 7.88
N PHE A 322 -22.24 -11.65 8.23
CA PHE A 322 -23.28 -12.39 7.49
C PHE A 322 -24.56 -12.55 8.33
N THR A 323 -24.96 -11.52 9.10
CA THR A 323 -26.19 -11.62 9.90
C THR A 323 -27.39 -12.00 9.04
N GLY A 324 -28.24 -12.87 9.58
CA GLY A 324 -29.44 -13.33 8.89
C GLY A 324 -29.22 -14.43 7.86
N TRP A 325 -28.01 -15.01 7.71
CA TRP A 325 -27.82 -16.18 6.85
C TRP A 325 -28.58 -17.39 7.36
N GLU A 326 -29.71 -17.69 6.71
CA GLU A 326 -30.41 -18.96 6.87
C GLU A 326 -29.66 -20.04 6.07
N ALA A 327 -29.30 -21.15 6.72
CA ALA A 327 -28.48 -22.22 6.15
C ALA A 327 -29.11 -22.98 4.95
N THR A 328 -30.25 -22.51 4.43
CA THR A 328 -31.05 -23.15 3.40
C THR A 328 -30.59 -22.80 1.98
N ALA A 329 -29.94 -21.65 1.76
CA ALA A 329 -29.42 -21.26 0.45
C ALA A 329 -27.97 -21.74 0.25
N ALA A 330 -27.76 -22.77 -0.57
CA ALA A 330 -26.42 -23.25 -0.90
C ALA A 330 -25.73 -22.30 -1.90
N LEU A 331 -24.54 -21.82 -1.56
CA LEU A 331 -23.72 -20.98 -2.43
C LEU A 331 -22.76 -21.85 -3.25
N ALA A 332 -23.02 -22.02 -4.54
CA ALA A 332 -22.19 -22.84 -5.42
C ALA A 332 -20.98 -22.06 -5.93
N LEU A 333 -19.78 -22.45 -5.49
CA LEU A 333 -18.50 -21.97 -6.04
C LEU A 333 -17.72 -23.19 -6.58
N PRO A 334 -18.07 -23.68 -7.78
CA PRO A 334 -17.61 -24.98 -8.27
C PRO A 334 -16.11 -25.06 -8.56
N ALA A 335 -15.48 -23.92 -8.86
CA ALA A 335 -14.06 -23.81 -9.18
C ALA A 335 -13.19 -23.43 -7.96
N LEU A 336 -13.76 -23.21 -6.78
CA LEU A 336 -13.03 -22.68 -5.63
C LEU A 336 -11.99 -23.69 -5.13
N VAL A 337 -10.73 -23.24 -5.06
CA VAL A 337 -9.56 -24.03 -4.62
C VAL A 337 -9.06 -23.56 -3.26
N SER A 338 -9.06 -22.25 -2.98
CA SER A 338 -8.65 -21.68 -1.70
C SER A 338 -9.71 -20.76 -1.10
N LEU A 339 -9.96 -20.93 0.20
CA LEU A 339 -10.86 -20.10 0.99
C LEU A 339 -10.13 -19.56 2.21
N HIS A 340 -10.09 -18.24 2.37
CA HIS A 340 -9.47 -17.57 3.50
C HIS A 340 -10.51 -16.79 4.28
N LEU A 341 -10.73 -17.17 5.52
CA LEU A 341 -11.68 -16.54 6.43
C LEU A 341 -10.91 -15.93 7.60
N ARG A 342 -11.06 -14.63 7.83
CA ARG A 342 -10.37 -13.90 8.90
C ARG A 342 -11.37 -13.04 9.67
N LEU A 343 -11.38 -13.13 11.00
CA LEU A 343 -12.26 -12.30 11.85
C LEU A 343 -13.75 -12.39 11.42
N ILE A 344 -14.21 -13.58 11.04
CA ILE A 344 -15.61 -13.83 10.64
C ILE A 344 -16.43 -14.14 11.88
N TRP A 345 -17.62 -13.54 12.03
CA TRP A 345 -18.46 -13.80 13.22
C TRP A 345 -19.18 -15.15 13.19
N ASP A 346 -19.48 -15.67 11.99
CA ASP A 346 -20.27 -16.89 11.77
C ASP A 346 -19.56 -17.85 10.79
N TYR A 347 -18.35 -18.32 11.12
CA TYR A 347 -17.58 -19.26 10.27
C TYR A 347 -18.40 -20.49 9.86
N ASP A 348 -19.17 -21.04 10.80
CA ASP A 348 -20.00 -22.22 10.62
C ASP A 348 -21.10 -22.00 9.57
N LYS A 349 -21.75 -20.82 9.58
CA LYS A 349 -22.78 -20.49 8.58
C LYS A 349 -22.18 -20.36 7.18
N VAL A 350 -21.06 -19.66 7.05
CA VAL A 350 -20.36 -19.49 5.76
C VAL A 350 -19.94 -20.84 5.19
N LEU A 351 -19.27 -21.68 6.00
CA LEU A 351 -18.82 -23.01 5.56
C LEU A 351 -19.98 -23.97 5.32
N GLY A 352 -21.06 -23.87 6.11
CA GLY A 352 -22.27 -24.66 5.95
C GLY A 352 -23.00 -24.36 4.64
N ALA A 353 -23.08 -23.08 4.26
CA ALA A 353 -23.72 -22.63 3.04
C ALA A 353 -22.95 -22.97 1.76
N LEU A 354 -21.62 -23.02 1.86
CA LEU A 354 -20.76 -23.15 0.70
C LEU A 354 -20.79 -24.55 0.06
N ALA A 355 -20.98 -24.61 -1.26
CA ALA A 355 -20.78 -25.79 -2.09
C ALA A 355 -19.52 -25.59 -2.96
N ALA A 356 -18.38 -26.05 -2.45
CA ALA A 356 -17.07 -25.92 -3.08
C ALA A 356 -16.38 -27.30 -3.21
N PRO A 357 -16.74 -28.11 -4.23
CA PRO A 357 -16.26 -29.49 -4.35
C PRO A 357 -14.75 -29.60 -4.67
N ARG A 358 -14.14 -28.52 -5.16
CA ARG A 358 -12.72 -28.43 -5.49
C ARG A 358 -11.86 -27.78 -4.41
N LEU A 359 -12.44 -27.43 -3.25
CA LEU A 359 -11.70 -26.75 -2.19
C LEU A 359 -10.55 -27.62 -1.69
N GLU A 360 -9.32 -27.11 -1.77
CA GLU A 360 -8.10 -27.81 -1.35
C GLU A 360 -7.46 -27.16 -0.12
N ALA A 361 -7.58 -25.84 0.01
CA ALA A 361 -6.99 -25.05 1.09
C ALA A 361 -8.03 -24.21 1.83
N LEU A 362 -7.98 -24.27 3.16
CA LEU A 362 -8.80 -23.47 4.06
C LEU A 362 -7.91 -22.76 5.08
N TYR A 363 -8.03 -21.43 5.15
CA TYR A 363 -7.42 -20.61 6.18
C TYR A 363 -8.50 -20.08 7.13
N LEU A 364 -8.29 -20.28 8.42
CA LEU A 364 -9.16 -19.84 9.52
C LEU A 364 -8.37 -18.94 10.47
N GLY A 365 -8.61 -17.63 10.38
CA GLY A 365 -7.86 -16.63 11.13
C GLY A 365 -8.66 -15.94 12.22
N TRP A 366 -8.11 -15.88 13.43
CA TRP A 366 -8.72 -15.34 14.65
C TRP A 366 -9.91 -16.16 15.18
N VAL A 367 -9.84 -17.49 15.06
CA VAL A 367 -10.90 -18.39 15.55
C VAL A 367 -10.77 -18.67 17.06
N ASP A 368 -11.89 -18.65 17.79
CA ASP A 368 -11.96 -19.07 19.19
C ASP A 368 -12.42 -20.54 19.36
N GLY A 369 -12.46 -21.03 20.61
CA GLY A 369 -12.86 -22.41 20.87
C GLY A 369 -14.32 -22.73 20.59
N LEU A 370 -15.23 -21.77 20.77
CA LEU A 370 -16.67 -21.93 20.55
C LEU A 370 -17.01 -21.91 19.06
N GLU A 371 -16.36 -21.03 18.30
CA GLU A 371 -16.43 -21.00 16.84
C GLU A 371 -15.90 -22.30 16.23
N LEU A 372 -14.77 -22.81 16.74
CA LEU A 372 -14.21 -24.08 16.28
C LEU A 372 -15.17 -25.26 16.53
N ASP A 373 -15.87 -25.27 17.66
CA ASP A 373 -16.86 -26.31 17.99
C ASP A 373 -18.10 -26.23 17.08
N ARG A 374 -18.64 -25.02 16.88
CA ARG A 374 -19.79 -24.76 16.00
C ARG A 374 -19.51 -25.14 14.55
N LEU A 375 -18.34 -24.75 14.02
CA LEU A 375 -17.98 -25.09 12.64
C LEU A 375 -17.71 -26.58 12.48
N SER A 376 -17.08 -27.23 13.47
CA SER A 376 -16.85 -28.68 13.45
C SER A 376 -18.17 -29.43 13.41
N SER A 377 -19.13 -29.04 14.24
CA SER A 377 -20.49 -29.61 14.27
C SER A 377 -21.22 -29.44 12.94
N THR A 378 -21.04 -28.30 12.28
CA THR A 378 -21.66 -28.02 10.97
C THR A 378 -21.05 -28.86 9.85
N LEU A 379 -19.74 -29.11 9.89
CA LEU A 379 -19.03 -29.93 8.91
C LEU A 379 -19.23 -31.44 9.12
N LEU A 380 -19.49 -31.87 10.36
CA LEU A 380 -19.78 -33.26 10.73
C LEU A 380 -21.21 -33.71 10.42
N ARG A 381 -22.10 -32.81 9.96
CA ARG A 381 -23.51 -33.14 9.70
C ARG A 381 -23.63 -34.40 8.82
N PRO A 382 -24.53 -35.34 9.16
CA PRO A 382 -24.62 -36.62 8.48
C PRO A 382 -24.96 -36.42 7.00
N ALA A 383 -23.97 -36.59 6.15
CA ALA A 383 -24.07 -36.54 4.70
C ALA A 383 -23.34 -37.76 4.12
N PRO A 384 -23.76 -38.29 2.96
CA PRO A 384 -23.13 -39.45 2.35
C PRO A 384 -21.66 -39.21 1.93
N ALA A 385 -21.21 -37.95 1.92
CA ALA A 385 -19.85 -37.55 1.59
C ALA A 385 -19.37 -36.41 2.48
N LEU A 386 -18.05 -36.27 2.62
CA LEU A 386 -17.44 -35.10 3.27
C LEU A 386 -17.85 -33.81 2.55
N LYS A 387 -18.17 -32.77 3.32
CA LYS A 387 -18.57 -31.44 2.79
C LYS A 387 -17.53 -30.87 1.81
N PHE A 388 -16.24 -31.03 2.11
CA PHE A 388 -15.12 -30.63 1.26
C PHE A 388 -14.21 -31.83 0.97
N PRO A 389 -14.52 -32.66 -0.04
CA PRO A 389 -13.86 -33.95 -0.24
C PRO A 389 -12.38 -33.83 -0.65
N ARG A 390 -12.00 -32.70 -1.27
CA ARG A 390 -10.64 -32.41 -1.72
C ARG A 390 -9.82 -31.58 -0.73
N LEU A 391 -10.37 -31.22 0.43
CA LEU A 391 -9.63 -30.39 1.38
C LEU A 391 -8.43 -31.17 1.92
N ARG A 392 -7.23 -30.58 1.79
CA ARG A 392 -5.95 -31.18 2.18
C ARG A 392 -5.09 -30.24 3.02
N ARG A 393 -5.18 -28.93 2.79
CA ARG A 393 -4.42 -27.90 3.49
C ARG A 393 -5.34 -27.13 4.43
N LEU A 394 -4.96 -27.05 5.71
CA LEU A 394 -5.68 -26.29 6.72
C LEU A 394 -4.70 -25.42 7.51
N THR A 395 -4.95 -24.12 7.53
CA THR A 395 -4.17 -23.17 8.33
C THR A 395 -5.08 -22.54 9.37
N VAL A 396 -4.66 -22.56 10.63
CA VAL A 396 -5.42 -21.96 11.74
C VAL A 396 -4.56 -20.92 12.44
N ARG A 397 -5.17 -19.77 12.73
CA ARG A 397 -4.69 -18.77 13.69
C ARG A 397 -5.83 -18.52 14.68
N SER A 398 -5.58 -18.74 15.96
CA SER A 398 -6.57 -18.54 17.02
C SER A 398 -6.45 -17.16 17.67
N LEU A 399 -7.58 -16.63 18.15
CA LEU A 399 -7.68 -15.39 18.93
C LEU A 399 -6.98 -15.54 20.30
N GLN A 400 -5.77 -15.00 20.44
CA GLN A 400 -4.94 -15.20 21.64
C GLN A 400 -5.53 -14.61 22.93
N ALA A 401 -6.40 -13.59 22.82
CA ALA A 401 -6.96 -12.88 23.96
C ALA A 401 -7.88 -13.72 24.86
N GLN A 402 -8.47 -14.80 24.35
CA GLN A 402 -9.45 -15.63 25.08
C GLN A 402 -8.87 -16.94 25.64
N GLY A 403 -7.55 -17.12 25.59
CA GLY A 403 -6.87 -18.33 26.06
C GLY A 403 -6.84 -19.46 25.03
N ASN A 404 -6.25 -20.60 25.41
CA ASN A 404 -5.97 -21.70 24.49
C ASN A 404 -7.24 -22.53 24.20
N ILE A 405 -7.51 -22.82 22.92
CA ILE A 405 -8.59 -23.71 22.48
C ILE A 405 -8.46 -25.06 23.20
N ARG A 406 -9.51 -25.53 23.89
CA ARG A 406 -9.45 -26.78 24.67
C ARG A 406 -9.38 -28.01 23.74
N VAL A 407 -8.84 -29.10 24.29
CA VAL A 407 -8.61 -30.38 23.58
C VAL A 407 -9.85 -30.93 22.86
N PRO A 408 -11.07 -30.94 23.44
CA PRO A 408 -12.24 -31.49 22.76
C PRO A 408 -12.58 -30.81 21.43
N MET A 409 -12.37 -29.50 21.34
CA MET A 409 -12.71 -28.72 20.13
C MET A 409 -11.70 -28.96 19.00
N TRP A 410 -10.43 -29.19 19.35
CA TRP A 410 -9.45 -29.68 18.38
C TRP A 410 -9.80 -31.07 17.85
N LYS A 411 -10.23 -31.98 18.73
CA LYS A 411 -10.67 -33.32 18.32
C LYS A 411 -11.90 -33.26 17.41
N ALA A 412 -12.86 -32.39 17.72
CA ALA A 412 -14.04 -32.16 16.88
C ALA A 412 -13.64 -31.68 15.47
N LEU A 413 -12.71 -30.72 15.38
CA LEU A 413 -12.18 -30.25 14.10
C LEU A 413 -11.48 -31.35 13.30
N MET A 414 -10.65 -32.14 13.98
CA MET A 414 -9.91 -33.24 13.36
C MET A 414 -10.85 -34.33 12.83
N ALA A 415 -11.95 -34.60 13.53
CA ALA A 415 -13.00 -35.50 13.09
C ALA A 415 -13.81 -34.92 11.91
N ALA A 416 -14.06 -33.62 11.92
CA ALA A 416 -14.81 -32.92 10.87
C ALA A 416 -14.05 -32.86 9.53
N LEU A 417 -12.72 -32.79 9.58
CA LEU A 417 -11.85 -32.65 8.41
C LEU A 417 -10.79 -33.76 8.37
N PRO A 418 -11.18 -35.03 8.19
CA PRO A 418 -10.25 -36.17 8.35
C PRO A 418 -9.20 -36.26 7.24
N GLY A 419 -9.43 -35.62 6.09
CA GLY A 419 -8.55 -35.67 4.92
C GLY A 419 -7.36 -34.70 4.93
N VAL A 420 -7.16 -33.94 6.01
CA VAL A 420 -6.05 -32.97 6.11
C VAL A 420 -4.69 -33.70 6.05
N THR A 421 -3.83 -33.25 5.15
CA THR A 421 -2.45 -33.75 4.95
C THR A 421 -1.41 -32.70 5.33
N HIS A 422 -1.77 -31.43 5.24
CA HIS A 422 -0.90 -30.30 5.58
C HIS A 422 -1.65 -29.41 6.56
N PHE A 423 -1.11 -29.26 7.76
CA PHE A 423 -1.68 -28.41 8.79
C PHE A 423 -0.68 -27.37 9.27
N ALA A 424 -1.09 -26.11 9.32
CA ALA A 424 -0.31 -25.02 9.88
C ALA A 424 -1.04 -24.39 11.06
N PHE A 425 -0.36 -24.28 12.22
CA PHE A 425 -0.89 -23.54 13.37
C PHE A 425 0.00 -22.35 13.71
N LEU A 426 -0.54 -21.15 13.53
CA LEU A 426 0.23 -19.91 13.59
C LEU A 426 0.34 -19.33 15.01
N ASN A 427 -0.15 -20.03 16.04
CA ASN A 427 -0.12 -19.53 17.42
C ASN A 427 1.16 -19.93 18.15
N LYS A 428 1.51 -19.14 19.19
CA LYS A 428 2.66 -19.42 20.06
C LYS A 428 2.39 -20.56 21.03
N ASP A 429 1.21 -20.55 21.66
CA ASP A 429 0.76 -21.63 22.55
C ASP A 429 0.04 -22.71 21.76
N ILE A 430 0.66 -23.88 21.70
CA ILE A 430 0.20 -25.04 20.95
C ILE A 430 -0.09 -26.26 21.83
N LYS A 431 -0.10 -26.08 23.17
CA LYS A 431 -0.19 -27.18 24.15
C LYS A 431 -1.40 -28.08 23.92
N ASN A 432 -2.60 -27.50 23.89
CA ASN A 432 -3.84 -28.25 23.76
C ASN A 432 -4.01 -28.88 22.37
N PHE A 433 -3.51 -28.22 21.34
CA PHE A 433 -3.45 -28.78 19.99
C PHE A 433 -2.58 -30.05 19.96
N LEU A 434 -1.35 -30.01 20.51
CA LEU A 434 -0.46 -31.17 20.56
C LEU A 434 -1.02 -32.29 21.46
N LEU A 435 -1.76 -31.95 22.51
CA LEU A 435 -2.51 -32.93 23.32
C LEU A 435 -3.58 -33.65 22.50
N ALA A 436 -4.37 -32.92 21.71
CA ALA A 436 -5.38 -33.51 20.84
C ALA A 436 -4.77 -34.33 19.70
N LEU A 437 -3.69 -33.85 19.08
CA LEU A 437 -3.03 -34.49 17.94
C LEU A 437 -2.33 -35.81 18.33
N GLY A 438 -1.77 -35.88 19.53
CA GLY A 438 -1.09 -37.07 20.08
C GLY A 438 -2.03 -38.08 20.75
N ASP A 439 -3.30 -37.73 20.97
CA ASP A 439 -4.27 -38.66 21.56
C ASP A 439 -4.76 -39.71 20.56
N VAL A 440 -3.90 -40.71 20.33
CA VAL A 440 -4.18 -41.93 19.57
C VAL A 440 -4.53 -43.05 20.54
N SER A 441 -5.66 -42.91 21.24
CA SER A 441 -6.15 -43.92 22.18
C SER A 441 -6.26 -45.33 21.54
N PRO A 442 -5.78 -46.41 22.20
CA PRO A 442 -5.64 -47.75 21.62
C PRO A 442 -6.94 -48.56 21.44
N GLY A 443 -8.10 -48.02 21.85
CA GLY A 443 -9.38 -48.75 21.86
C GLY A 443 -10.12 -48.85 20.52
N THR A 444 -9.74 -48.06 19.52
CA THR A 444 -10.38 -48.05 18.19
C THR A 444 -9.38 -48.57 17.15
N ALA A 445 -9.50 -49.85 16.79
CA ALA A 445 -8.65 -50.48 15.77
C ALA A 445 -8.78 -49.85 14.36
N ALA A 446 -9.79 -49.00 14.14
CA ALA A 446 -10.01 -48.31 12.87
C ALA A 446 -9.22 -46.99 12.77
N LEU A 447 -8.50 -46.80 11.66
CA LEU A 447 -7.83 -45.55 11.29
C LEU A 447 -8.78 -44.33 11.31
N LEU A 448 -10.08 -44.55 11.13
CA LEU A 448 -11.14 -43.53 11.07
C LEU A 448 -11.33 -42.75 12.38
N GLY A 449 -10.89 -43.28 13.53
CA GLY A 449 -11.03 -42.59 14.83
C GLY A 449 -9.81 -41.76 15.23
N ARG A 450 -8.74 -41.75 14.42
CA ARG A 450 -7.47 -41.12 14.79
C ARG A 450 -7.43 -39.65 14.36
N PRO A 451 -6.74 -38.78 15.12
CA PRO A 451 -6.57 -37.39 14.71
C PRO A 451 -5.76 -37.31 13.40
N TRP A 452 -6.37 -36.80 12.32
CA TRP A 452 -5.75 -36.63 10.99
C TRP A 452 -4.77 -37.75 10.60
N PRO A 453 -5.27 -38.95 10.25
CA PRO A 453 -4.42 -40.10 10.00
C PRO A 453 -3.49 -39.92 8.77
N ALA A 454 -3.86 -39.03 7.84
CA ALA A 454 -3.10 -38.72 6.63
C ALA A 454 -2.19 -37.49 6.75
N LEU A 455 -1.95 -36.96 7.97
CA LEU A 455 -1.13 -35.77 8.16
C LEU A 455 0.35 -36.02 7.79
N GLU A 456 0.81 -35.37 6.73
CA GLU A 456 2.18 -35.44 6.21
C GLU A 456 3.04 -34.27 6.68
N VAL A 457 2.49 -33.05 6.69
CA VAL A 457 3.23 -31.83 7.04
C VAL A 457 2.55 -31.11 8.19
N LEU A 458 3.32 -30.82 9.25
CA LEU A 458 2.91 -30.02 10.39
C LEU A 458 3.77 -28.76 10.49
N ALA A 459 3.19 -27.60 10.19
CA ALA A 459 3.86 -26.31 10.27
C ALA A 459 3.51 -25.57 11.57
N LEU A 460 4.53 -25.20 12.34
CA LEU A 460 4.40 -24.51 13.63
C LEU A 460 5.35 -23.30 13.69
N PRO A 461 5.18 -22.28 12.82
CA PRO A 461 6.16 -21.21 12.62
C PRO A 461 6.40 -20.34 13.84
N ASN A 462 5.43 -20.26 14.76
CA ASN A 462 5.51 -19.40 15.94
C ASN A 462 5.68 -20.20 17.26
N MET A 463 5.98 -21.50 17.17
CA MET A 463 6.15 -22.36 18.34
C MET A 463 7.25 -21.88 19.28
N LEU A 464 6.97 -21.91 20.58
CA LEU A 464 7.95 -21.64 21.63
C LEU A 464 8.73 -22.92 22.00
N SER A 465 10.01 -22.76 22.40
CA SER A 465 10.88 -23.88 22.82
C SER A 465 10.33 -24.68 24.01
N ALA A 466 9.49 -24.06 24.85
CA ALA A 466 8.82 -24.74 25.97
C ALA A 466 7.97 -25.96 25.53
N PHE A 467 7.56 -26.02 24.25
CA PHE A 467 6.73 -27.10 23.73
C PHE A 467 7.51 -28.20 22.98
N GLU A 468 8.85 -28.14 22.91
CA GLU A 468 9.68 -29.15 22.22
C GLU A 468 9.36 -30.58 22.69
N VAL A 469 9.34 -30.80 24.00
CA VAL A 469 9.08 -32.13 24.58
C VAL A 469 7.70 -32.64 24.20
N ARG A 470 6.70 -31.76 24.23
CA ARG A 470 5.32 -32.13 23.88
C ARG A 470 5.19 -32.47 22.40
N LEU A 471 5.87 -31.73 21.52
CA LEU A 471 5.91 -32.02 20.09
C LEU A 471 6.53 -33.39 19.83
N MET A 472 7.68 -33.68 20.46
CA MET A 472 8.36 -34.97 20.32
C MET A 472 7.46 -36.13 20.75
N LEU A 473 6.78 -36.01 21.90
CA LEU A 473 5.84 -37.01 22.38
C LEU A 473 4.70 -37.25 21.38
N ALA A 474 4.03 -36.18 20.93
CA ALA A 474 2.90 -36.29 20.00
C ALA A 474 3.30 -36.93 18.67
N VAL A 475 4.45 -36.58 18.10
CA VAL A 475 4.95 -37.17 16.85
C VAL A 475 5.32 -38.65 17.04
N GLN A 476 5.94 -39.01 18.16
CA GLN A 476 6.31 -40.39 18.47
C GLN A 476 5.08 -41.28 18.70
N GLU A 477 4.10 -40.80 19.46
CA GLU A 477 2.82 -41.50 19.71
C GLU A 477 2.11 -41.80 18.38
N ARG A 478 2.05 -40.83 17.47
CA ARG A 478 1.48 -41.01 16.13
C ARG A 478 2.24 -42.02 15.28
N ARG A 479 3.57 -41.99 15.32
CA ARG A 479 4.40 -42.96 14.60
C ARG A 479 4.13 -44.38 15.10
N LEU A 480 4.09 -44.58 16.42
CA LEU A 480 3.79 -45.88 17.04
C LEU A 480 2.38 -46.36 16.70
N ALA A 481 1.42 -45.43 16.58
CA ALA A 481 0.08 -45.77 16.13
C ALA A 481 0.02 -46.14 14.63
N GLY A 482 0.95 -45.68 13.80
CA GLY A 482 0.94 -45.90 12.34
C GLY A 482 0.33 -44.76 11.53
N CYS A 483 0.26 -43.55 12.09
CA CYS A 483 -0.13 -42.30 11.40
C CYS A 483 0.97 -41.23 11.53
N ALA A 484 2.21 -41.61 11.20
CA ALA A 484 3.40 -40.77 11.35
C ALA A 484 3.28 -39.46 10.56
N VAL A 485 3.85 -38.39 11.12
CA VAL A 485 4.01 -37.10 10.41
C VAL A 485 5.29 -37.17 9.59
N GLY A 486 5.22 -36.85 8.29
CA GLY A 486 6.36 -36.89 7.38
C GLY A 486 7.38 -35.79 7.66
N ALA A 487 6.91 -34.54 7.81
CA ALA A 487 7.75 -33.38 8.07
C ALA A 487 7.12 -32.40 9.08
N VAL A 488 7.96 -31.80 9.91
CA VAL A 488 7.61 -30.70 10.80
C VAL A 488 8.39 -29.45 10.38
N LEU A 489 7.67 -28.36 10.10
CA LEU A 489 8.24 -27.07 9.75
C LEU A 489 8.24 -26.16 10.97
N LEU A 490 9.42 -25.68 11.37
CA LEU A 490 9.63 -24.93 12.61
C LEU A 490 10.33 -23.59 12.35
N PRO A 491 10.22 -22.61 13.27
CA PRO A 491 11.04 -21.40 13.20
C PRO A 491 12.52 -21.75 13.18
N ARG A 492 13.33 -20.92 12.51
CA ARG A 492 14.78 -21.12 12.34
C ARG A 492 15.53 -21.52 13.60
N SER A 493 15.20 -20.89 14.73
CA SER A 493 15.80 -21.17 16.04
C SER A 493 15.59 -22.61 16.52
N LEU A 494 14.40 -23.19 16.27
CA LEU A 494 14.06 -24.55 16.64
C LEU A 494 14.45 -25.57 15.58
N ALA A 495 14.39 -25.20 14.29
CA ALA A 495 14.82 -26.05 13.20
C ALA A 495 16.34 -26.36 13.28
N ALA A 496 17.13 -25.41 13.79
CA ALA A 496 18.56 -25.59 14.05
C ALA A 496 18.89 -26.30 15.39
N SER A 497 17.87 -26.68 16.19
CA SER A 497 18.09 -27.29 17.50
C SER A 497 18.64 -28.71 17.38
N ALA A 498 19.90 -28.92 17.79
CA ALA A 498 20.55 -30.24 17.79
C ALA A 498 19.80 -31.27 18.65
N LYS A 499 19.17 -30.83 19.75
CA LYS A 499 18.37 -31.68 20.63
C LYS A 499 17.14 -32.21 19.90
N LEU A 500 16.40 -31.32 19.22
CA LEU A 500 15.19 -31.67 18.49
C LEU A 500 15.50 -32.50 17.24
N ALA A 501 16.57 -32.14 16.52
CA ALA A 501 17.08 -32.91 15.38
C ALA A 501 17.46 -34.35 15.80
N LYS A 502 18.16 -34.53 16.93
CA LYS A 502 18.54 -35.86 17.44
C LYS A 502 17.32 -36.67 17.87
N ALA A 503 16.36 -36.06 18.54
CA ALA A 503 15.19 -36.75 19.07
C ALA A 503 14.17 -37.14 17.99
N LEU A 504 14.07 -36.36 16.92
CA LEU A 504 13.21 -36.66 15.77
C LEU A 504 13.94 -37.37 14.64
N ALA A 505 15.25 -37.67 14.80
CA ALA A 505 16.04 -38.40 13.82
C ALA A 505 15.42 -39.76 13.53
N GLY A 506 15.11 -40.01 12.25
CA GLY A 506 14.45 -41.23 11.82
C GLY A 506 12.97 -41.33 12.20
N VAL A 507 12.41 -40.36 12.95
CA VAL A 507 10.99 -40.26 13.34
C VAL A 507 10.20 -39.44 12.32
N CYS A 508 10.64 -38.21 12.02
CA CYS A 508 10.10 -37.32 10.99
C CYS A 508 11.19 -36.34 10.48
N GLY A 509 10.97 -35.73 9.32
CA GLY A 509 11.86 -34.66 8.83
C GLY A 509 11.63 -33.35 9.57
N VAL A 510 12.69 -32.65 9.97
CA VAL A 510 12.60 -31.30 10.54
C VAL A 510 13.16 -30.31 9.54
N ARG A 511 12.41 -29.26 9.21
CA ARG A 511 12.83 -28.21 8.27
C ARG A 511 12.51 -26.83 8.83
N GLU A 512 13.24 -25.83 8.36
CA GLU A 512 12.89 -24.44 8.59
C GLU A 512 11.58 -24.12 7.87
N TYR A 513 10.67 -23.42 8.54
CA TYR A 513 9.46 -22.91 7.94
C TYR A 513 9.81 -21.71 7.03
N ASP A 514 9.51 -21.85 5.75
CA ASP A 514 9.63 -20.78 4.77
C ASP A 514 8.26 -20.15 4.51
N ARG A 515 8.12 -18.86 4.88
CA ARG A 515 6.91 -18.07 4.65
C ARG A 515 6.53 -17.99 3.18
N ALA A 516 7.49 -18.01 2.26
CA ALA A 516 7.23 -17.93 0.82
C ALA A 516 6.63 -19.23 0.26
N THR A 517 6.66 -20.33 1.02
CA THR A 517 6.11 -21.63 0.58
C THR A 517 4.74 -21.94 1.17
N ASP A 518 4.27 -21.17 2.15
CA ASP A 518 2.94 -21.34 2.72
C ASP A 518 1.93 -20.43 2.01
N MET A 519 1.19 -21.02 1.07
CA MET A 519 0.08 -20.40 0.35
C MET A 519 -0.99 -19.80 1.29
N GLY A 520 -1.06 -20.24 2.56
CA GLY A 520 -1.95 -19.67 3.58
C GLY A 520 -1.46 -18.34 4.17
N TYR A 521 -0.16 -18.06 4.08
CA TYR A 521 0.48 -16.84 4.57
C TYR A 521 0.65 -15.77 3.48
N GLU A 522 0.70 -16.18 2.21
CA GLU A 522 0.91 -15.31 1.02
C GLU A 522 -0.25 -14.38 0.63
N VAL A 523 -1.40 -14.45 1.30
CA VAL A 523 -2.33 -13.33 1.17
C VAL A 523 -1.64 -12.15 1.83
N GLU A 524 -1.11 -11.22 1.03
CA GLU A 524 -0.76 -9.87 1.45
C GLU A 524 -2.03 -9.29 2.11
N TRP A 525 -2.25 -9.62 3.37
CA TRP A 525 -3.03 -8.81 4.26
C TRP A 525 -2.23 -7.52 4.33
N ARG A 526 -2.51 -6.58 3.41
CA ARG A 526 -1.99 -5.23 3.49
C ARG A 526 -2.70 -4.54 4.64
N ASP A 527 -2.51 -5.09 5.84
CA ASP A 527 -2.82 -4.48 7.12
C ASP A 527 -1.76 -3.38 7.30
N ASN A 528 -1.91 -2.28 6.56
CA ASN A 528 -1.10 -1.07 6.76
C ASN A 528 -1.55 -0.29 8.01
N ASP A 529 -2.61 -0.75 8.69
CA ASP A 529 -3.18 -0.09 9.88
C ASP A 529 -2.23 -0.15 11.10
N ASP A 530 -1.21 -1.02 11.10
CA ASP A 530 -0.22 -1.08 12.19
C ASP A 530 1.02 -0.18 11.97
N ALA A 531 1.14 0.50 10.81
CA ALA A 531 2.34 1.28 10.45
C ALA A 531 2.14 2.80 10.39
N GLU A 532 0.90 3.32 10.50
CA GLU A 532 0.60 4.74 10.29
C GLU A 532 0.70 5.64 11.54
N ALA A 533 1.08 5.12 12.71
CA ALA A 533 1.10 5.94 13.93
C ALA A 533 2.30 6.90 14.09
N ASP A 534 3.38 6.80 13.28
CA ASP A 534 4.65 7.49 13.59
C ASP A 534 5.28 8.31 12.45
N ALA A 535 4.50 8.76 11.46
CA ALA A 535 5.04 9.49 10.30
C ALA A 535 4.71 10.98 10.32
N ALA A 536 5.15 11.70 11.35
CA ALA A 536 5.15 13.17 11.40
C ALA A 536 5.77 13.78 10.13
N GLU A 537 5.12 14.84 9.65
CA GLU A 537 5.36 15.60 8.44
C GLU A 537 6.74 16.27 8.44
N GLU A 538 7.49 16.09 7.34
CA GLU A 538 8.57 17.00 6.98
C GLU A 538 8.39 17.31 5.48
N GLU A 539 8.12 18.59 5.21
CA GLU A 539 8.14 19.18 3.87
C GLU A 539 9.48 18.88 3.19
N VAL A 540 9.43 18.23 2.03
CA VAL A 540 10.59 18.10 1.16
C VAL A 540 10.63 19.35 0.29
N ASP A 541 11.69 20.14 0.50
CA ASP A 541 12.06 21.34 -0.27
C ASP A 541 11.89 21.15 -1.79
N ASP A 542 10.99 21.95 -2.35
CA ASP A 542 10.39 21.84 -3.69
C ASP A 542 11.24 22.48 -4.82
N GLY A 543 12.51 22.79 -4.53
CA GLY A 543 13.38 23.58 -5.42
C GLY A 543 13.76 22.94 -6.76
N ASP A 544 13.68 21.61 -6.91
CA ASP A 544 14.28 20.90 -8.05
C ASP A 544 13.30 20.11 -8.95
N LEU A 545 12.00 20.07 -8.63
CA LEU A 545 11.00 19.38 -9.46
C LEU A 545 10.60 20.16 -10.73
N ASN A 546 11.05 21.41 -10.86
CA ASN A 546 10.80 22.25 -12.04
C ASN A 546 11.72 21.95 -13.24
N VAL A 547 12.62 20.96 -13.15
CA VAL A 547 13.54 20.57 -14.23
C VAL A 547 13.38 19.08 -14.60
N ILE A 548 12.17 18.66 -14.96
CA ILE A 548 11.90 17.33 -15.55
C ILE A 548 11.15 17.44 -16.87
#